data_AF-A0A970S696-F1
#
_entry.id   AF-A0A970S696-F1
#
_cell.length_a   1.000
_cell.length_b   1.000
_cell.length_c   1.000
_cell.angle_alpha   90.00
_cell.angle_beta   90.00
_cell.angle_gamma   90.00
#
_symmetry.space_group_name_H-M   'P 1'
#
loop_
_entity.id
_entity.type
_entity.pdbx_description
1 polymer ?
#
loop_
_entity_poly.entity_id
_entity_poly.type
_entity_poly.pdbx_seq_one_letter_code
_entity_poly.pdbx_strand_id
1 'polypeptide(L)'
;LYFAKLFDGLRHDSGDPYAWGDKAYAHYKKLKIDSKTKMLTFSDGLNVEKAWALHQYFKDRFQVSFGIGTNLTNDMGQTALNIVLKLVECNGQSVAKLSDSPGKTMTDNDTFLAYLRQVFDIQAPV
;
A
#
# COMPACT_ATOMS: atom_id res chain seq x y z
N LEU A 1 -10.22 5.80 -17.10
CA LEU A 1 -11.03 6.86 -16.47
C LEU A 1 -12.08 6.31 -15.49
N TYR A 2 -12.83 5.25 -15.85
CA TYR A 2 -13.92 4.68 -15.04
C TYR A 2 -13.55 4.44 -13.56
N PHE A 3 -12.56 3.59 -13.27
CA PHE A 3 -12.19 3.25 -11.89
C PHE A 3 -11.72 4.45 -11.08
N ALA A 4 -10.90 5.34 -11.66
CA ALA A 4 -10.39 6.52 -10.97
C ALA A 4 -11.49 7.51 -10.56
N LYS A 5 -12.64 7.50 -11.26
CA LYS A 5 -13.83 8.28 -10.88
C LYS A 5 -14.70 7.52 -9.87
N LEU A 6 -14.91 6.22 -10.09
CA LEU A 6 -15.75 5.36 -9.26
C LEU A 6 -15.23 5.25 -7.81
N PHE A 7 -13.93 5.06 -7.63
CA PHE A 7 -13.35 4.91 -6.29
C PHE A 7 -13.10 6.27 -5.64
N ASP A 8 -13.42 6.39 -4.35
CA ASP A 8 -13.22 7.61 -3.57
C ASP A 8 -11.76 7.89 -3.23
N GLY A 9 -10.88 6.90 -3.37
CA GLY A 9 -9.50 7.06 -2.96
C GLY A 9 -8.63 5.84 -3.20
N LEU A 10 -7.42 5.90 -2.66
CA LEU A 10 -6.40 4.86 -2.73
C LEU A 10 -5.86 4.57 -1.33
N ARG A 11 -5.35 3.36 -1.12
CA ARG A 11 -4.74 2.95 0.15
C ARG A 11 -3.25 2.62 -0.03
N HIS A 12 -2.41 3.20 0.80
CA HIS A 12 -0.98 2.89 0.88
C HIS A 12 -0.72 1.81 1.94
N ASP A 13 -0.12 0.70 1.51
CA ASP A 13 0.11 -0.51 2.31
C ASP A 13 1.53 -1.10 2.17
N SER A 14 2.37 -0.51 1.31
CA SER A 14 3.78 -0.89 1.16
C SER A 14 4.56 0.12 0.32
N GLY A 15 5.86 0.24 0.60
CA GLY A 15 6.77 1.11 -0.14
C GLY A 15 6.97 2.46 0.55
N ASP A 16 7.60 3.40 -0.15
CA ASP A 16 7.72 4.78 0.33
C ASP A 16 6.37 5.53 0.16
N PRO A 17 5.72 5.96 1.26
CA PRO A 17 4.43 6.63 1.20
C PRO A 17 4.47 7.97 0.47
N TYR A 18 5.61 8.66 0.47
CA TYR A 18 5.76 9.96 -0.20
C TYR A 18 5.81 9.77 -1.72
N ALA A 19 6.70 8.89 -2.19
CA ALA A 19 6.78 8.53 -3.60
C ALA A 19 5.47 7.94 -4.12
N TRP A 20 4.79 7.10 -3.33
CA TRP A 20 3.48 6.55 -3.69
C TRP A 20 2.41 7.65 -3.85
N GLY A 21 2.33 8.58 -2.90
CA GLY A 21 1.36 9.68 -2.96
C GLY A 21 1.62 10.66 -4.11
N ASP A 22 2.90 10.92 -4.42
CA ASP A 22 3.29 11.73 -5.57
C ASP A 22 2.92 11.05 -6.91
N LYS A 23 3.10 9.73 -7.02
CA LYS A 23 2.63 8.94 -8.17
C LYS A 23 1.11 9.03 -8.30
N ALA A 24 0.37 8.90 -7.20
CA ALA A 24 -1.08 9.05 -7.19
C ALA A 24 -1.51 10.46 -7.67
N TYR A 25 -0.85 11.51 -7.17
CA TYR A 25 -1.11 12.89 -7.58
C TYR A 25 -0.90 13.10 -9.08
N ALA A 26 0.25 12.65 -9.60
CA ALA A 26 0.57 12.73 -11.02
C ALA A 26 -0.45 11.95 -11.87
N HIS A 27 -0.90 10.78 -11.39
CA HIS A 27 -1.91 9.97 -12.06
C HIS A 27 -3.27 10.68 -12.16
N TYR A 28 -3.78 11.24 -11.08
CA TYR A 28 -5.05 11.99 -11.11
C TYR A 28 -4.95 13.24 -11.99
N LYS A 29 -3.83 13.96 -11.93
CA LYS A 29 -3.58 15.12 -12.79
C LYS A 29 -3.59 14.74 -14.27
N LYS A 30 -2.93 13.64 -14.65
CA LYS A 30 -2.94 13.09 -16.03
C LYS A 30 -4.36 12.77 -16.50
N LEU A 31 -5.22 12.30 -15.60
CA LEU A 31 -6.62 11.98 -15.86
C LEU A 31 -7.57 13.18 -15.78
N LYS A 32 -7.06 14.38 -15.48
CA LYS A 32 -7.85 15.61 -15.26
C LYS A 32 -8.92 15.42 -14.16
N ILE A 33 -8.57 14.69 -13.11
CA ILE A 33 -9.38 14.51 -11.91
C ILE A 33 -8.82 15.42 -10.82
N ASP A 34 -9.69 16.17 -10.14
CA ASP A 34 -9.29 16.93 -8.97
C ASP A 34 -8.95 15.97 -7.82
N SER A 35 -7.68 15.95 -7.42
CA SER A 35 -7.19 15.07 -6.36
C SER A 35 -7.74 15.46 -4.98
N LYS A 36 -8.19 16.71 -4.78
CA LYS A 36 -8.77 17.14 -3.50
C LYS A 36 -10.10 16.48 -3.20
N THR A 37 -10.77 15.90 -4.20
CA THR A 37 -11.99 15.11 -4.01
C THR A 37 -11.68 13.64 -3.72
N LYS A 38 -10.40 13.26 -3.61
CA LYS A 38 -9.95 11.88 -3.41
C LYS A 38 -9.24 11.72 -2.08
N MET A 39 -9.38 10.54 -1.49
CA MET A 39 -8.76 10.19 -0.21
C MET A 39 -7.51 9.33 -0.41
N LEU A 40 -6.43 9.65 0.31
CA LEU A 40 -5.30 8.76 0.51
C LEU A 40 -5.34 8.20 1.94
N THR A 41 -5.52 6.89 2.06
CA THR A 41 -5.49 6.19 3.35
C THR A 41 -4.12 5.53 3.54
N PHE A 42 -3.34 6.00 4.51
CA PHE A 42 -2.04 5.43 4.85
C PHE A 42 -2.19 4.43 6.00
N SER A 43 -1.70 3.20 5.84
CA SER A 43 -1.85 2.15 6.86
C SER A 43 -0.63 1.24 7.05
N ASP A 44 0.51 1.53 6.42
CA ASP A 44 1.72 0.70 6.54
C ASP A 44 2.56 1.12 7.76
N GLY A 45 2.42 0.41 8.88
CA GLY A 45 3.33 0.51 10.03
C GLY A 45 3.52 1.94 10.58
N LEU A 46 2.41 2.69 10.67
CA LEU A 46 2.43 4.08 11.13
C LEU A 46 2.55 4.20 12.65
N ASN A 47 3.06 5.36 13.06
CA ASN A 47 2.90 5.95 14.39
C ASN A 47 2.36 7.38 14.22
N VAL A 48 2.11 8.08 15.33
CA VAL A 48 1.53 9.44 15.31
C VAL A 48 2.43 10.43 14.59
N GLU A 49 3.75 10.37 14.80
CA GLU A 49 4.70 11.30 14.16
C GLU A 49 4.75 11.12 12.64
N LYS A 50 4.79 9.88 12.16
CA LYS A 50 4.76 9.56 10.73
C LYS A 50 3.43 9.99 10.10
N ALA A 51 2.31 9.74 10.77
CA ALA A 51 1.00 10.18 10.30
C ALA A 51 0.93 11.72 10.19
N TRP A 52 1.46 12.44 11.19
CA TRP A 52 1.52 13.89 11.17
C TRP A 52 2.40 14.43 10.03
N ALA A 53 3.57 13.84 9.81
CA ALA A 53 4.45 14.22 8.71
C ALA A 53 3.79 14.03 7.34
N LEU A 54 3.11 12.89 7.14
CA LEU A 54 2.35 12.61 5.92
C LEU A 54 1.17 13.56 5.74
N HIS A 55 0.44 13.88 6.81
CA HIS A 55 -0.62 14.87 6.77
C HIS A 55 -0.09 16.21 6.29
N GLN A 56 0.99 16.72 6.90
CA GLN A 56 1.58 18.00 6.52
C GLN A 56 2.03 18.04 5.05
N TYR A 57 2.51 16.92 4.53
CA TYR A 57 2.97 16.81 3.14
C TYR A 57 1.84 16.74 2.12
N PHE A 58 0.70 16.12 2.45
CA PHE A 58 -0.39 15.85 1.48
C PHE A 58 -1.69 16.64 1.69
N LYS A 59 -1.89 17.33 2.82
CA LYS A 59 -3.14 18.02 3.19
C LYS A 59 -3.69 18.99 2.13
N ASP A 60 -2.80 19.63 1.36
CA ASP A 60 -3.21 20.60 0.34
C ASP A 60 -3.48 19.96 -1.03
N ARG A 61 -3.25 18.64 -1.18
CA ARG A 61 -3.38 17.88 -2.43
C ARG A 61 -4.48 16.82 -2.38
N PHE A 62 -4.75 16.25 -1.21
CA PHE A 62 -5.72 15.17 -1.01
C PHE A 62 -6.43 15.31 0.33
N GLN A 63 -7.59 14.64 0.46
CA GLN A 63 -8.05 14.21 1.77
C GLN A 63 -7.14 13.08 2.27
N VAL A 64 -6.80 13.07 3.55
CA VAL A 64 -5.89 12.07 4.11
C VAL A 64 -6.50 11.38 5.32
N SER A 65 -6.26 10.07 5.44
CA SER A 65 -6.66 9.25 6.58
C SER A 65 -5.54 8.30 6.98
N PHE A 66 -5.50 7.92 8.26
CA PHE A 66 -4.39 7.16 8.84
C PHE A 66 -4.92 5.98 9.64
N GLY A 67 -4.56 4.77 9.21
CA GLY A 67 -4.76 3.53 9.97
C GLY A 67 -3.53 3.24 10.81
N ILE A 68 -3.58 3.51 12.12
CA ILE A 68 -2.52 3.19 13.07
C ILE A 68 -2.94 1.93 13.85
N GLY A 69 -2.22 0.84 13.65
CA GLY A 69 -2.50 -0.46 14.28
C GLY A 69 -1.68 -0.65 15.56
N THR A 70 -0.63 -1.48 15.49
CA THR A 70 0.20 -1.91 16.63
C THR A 70 0.68 -0.77 17.51
N ASN A 71 1.13 0.36 16.93
CA ASN A 71 1.60 1.50 17.72
C ASN A 71 0.48 2.16 18.56
N LEU A 72 -0.79 2.05 18.14
CA LEU A 72 -1.91 2.57 18.92
C LEU A 72 -2.42 1.57 19.95
N THR A 73 -2.49 0.28 19.58
CA THR A 73 -3.20 -0.73 20.38
C THR A 73 -2.29 -1.63 21.21
N ASN A 74 -0.97 -1.62 20.99
CA ASN A 74 -0.01 -2.51 21.64
C ASN A 74 1.36 -1.84 21.85
N ASP A 75 1.35 -0.59 22.35
CA ASP A 75 2.57 0.17 22.69
C ASP A 75 2.80 0.20 24.21
N MET A 76 3.15 -0.97 24.76
CA MET A 76 3.31 -1.20 26.20
C MET A 76 4.79 -1.29 26.63
N GLY A 77 5.72 -0.80 25.79
CA GLY A 77 7.16 -0.88 26.02
C GLY A 77 7.78 -2.26 25.77
N GLN A 78 7.00 -3.24 25.34
CA GLN A 78 7.46 -4.58 24.95
C GLN A 78 7.40 -4.73 23.43
N THR A 79 8.29 -5.55 22.86
CA THR A 79 8.26 -5.86 21.43
C THR A 79 7.00 -6.67 21.11
N ALA A 80 6.08 -6.09 20.36
CA ALA A 80 4.88 -6.77 19.91
C ALA A 80 5.21 -7.96 19.00
N LEU A 81 4.46 -9.06 19.14
CA LEU A 81 4.57 -10.20 18.23
C LEU A 81 4.12 -9.80 16.82
N ASN A 82 4.94 -10.16 15.81
CA ASN A 82 4.63 -9.94 14.41
C ASN A 82 4.07 -11.23 13.79
N ILE A 83 2.75 -11.40 13.86
CA ILE A 83 2.04 -12.59 13.38
C ILE A 83 1.24 -12.21 12.14
N VAL A 84 1.32 -13.03 11.09
CA VAL A 84 0.59 -12.83 9.84
C VAL A 84 -0.20 -14.08 9.46
N LEU A 85 -1.40 -13.89 8.92
CA LEU A 85 -2.17 -14.91 8.23
C LEU A 85 -2.39 -14.45 6.79
N LYS A 86 -2.07 -15.30 5.83
CA LYS A 86 -2.13 -14.97 4.40
C LYS A 86 -2.90 -16.04 3.64
N LEU A 87 -3.63 -15.62 2.62
CA LEU A 87 -4.21 -16.52 1.64
C LEU A 87 -3.09 -17.08 0.76
N VAL A 88 -3.01 -18.41 0.66
CA VAL A 88 -2.01 -19.12 -0.16
C VAL A 88 -2.62 -19.84 -1.36
N GLU A 89 -3.91 -20.18 -1.28
CA GLU A 89 -4.63 -20.89 -2.33
C GLU A 89 -6.07 -20.38 -2.47
N CYS A 90 -6.60 -20.34 -3.69
CA CYS A 90 -8.01 -20.14 -3.99
C CYS A 90 -8.44 -21.06 -5.13
N ASN A 91 -9.53 -21.82 -4.97
CA ASN A 91 -10.03 -22.78 -5.95
C ASN A 91 -8.96 -23.79 -6.44
N GLY A 92 -8.08 -24.27 -5.54
CA GLY A 92 -7.01 -25.20 -5.90
C GLY A 92 -5.83 -24.56 -6.64
N GLN A 93 -5.77 -23.23 -6.74
CA GLN A 93 -4.70 -22.50 -7.43
C GLN A 93 -3.93 -21.60 -6.47
N SER A 94 -2.60 -21.57 -6.63
CA SER A 94 -1.72 -20.69 -5.87
C SER A 94 -2.08 -19.22 -6.08
N VAL A 95 -1.99 -18.42 -5.01
CA VAL A 95 -2.11 -16.96 -5.07
C VAL A 95 -0.88 -16.31 -4.44
N ALA A 96 -0.59 -15.07 -4.82
CA ALA A 96 0.56 -14.34 -4.28
C ALA A 96 0.27 -12.83 -4.19
N LYS A 97 0.93 -12.17 -3.23
CA LYS A 97 1.00 -10.70 -3.13
C LYS A 97 2.41 -10.25 -3.50
N LEU A 98 2.53 -9.55 -4.63
CA LEU A 98 3.70 -8.73 -4.94
C LEU A 98 3.56 -7.40 -4.18
N SER A 99 4.62 -6.96 -3.50
CA SER A 99 4.62 -5.73 -2.70
C SER A 99 5.71 -4.79 -3.22
N ASP A 100 5.48 -3.48 -3.08
CA ASP A 100 6.48 -2.45 -3.39
C ASP A 100 7.64 -2.40 -2.38
N SER A 101 7.59 -3.22 -1.32
CA SER A 101 8.71 -3.43 -0.39
C SER A 101 9.41 -4.76 -0.70
N PRO A 102 10.73 -4.75 -0.94
CA PRO A 102 11.52 -5.97 -1.09
C PRO A 102 11.33 -6.92 0.10
N GLY A 103 11.31 -8.23 -0.14
CA GLY A 103 11.24 -9.25 0.92
C GLY A 103 9.85 -9.49 1.56
N LYS A 104 8.80 -8.74 1.20
CA LYS A 104 7.42 -8.99 1.70
C LYS A 104 6.63 -10.04 0.90
N THR A 105 7.22 -10.64 -0.14
CA THR A 105 6.58 -11.69 -0.95
C THR A 105 6.61 -13.00 -0.18
N MET A 106 5.45 -13.60 0.06
CA MET A 106 5.34 -14.95 0.63
C MET A 106 4.50 -15.80 -0.31
N THR A 107 5.14 -16.81 -0.87
CA THR A 107 4.54 -17.86 -1.70
C THR A 107 5.41 -19.09 -1.52
N ASP A 108 4.78 -20.26 -1.54
CA ASP A 108 5.41 -21.57 -1.54
C ASP A 108 5.65 -22.08 -2.97
N ASN A 109 5.21 -21.33 -3.98
CA ASN A 109 5.31 -21.67 -5.39
C ASN A 109 6.08 -20.59 -6.17
N ASP A 110 7.39 -20.80 -6.32
CA ASP A 110 8.29 -19.88 -7.03
C ASP A 110 7.98 -19.81 -8.54
N THR A 111 7.49 -20.90 -9.13
CA THR A 111 7.09 -20.94 -10.55
C THR A 111 5.91 -20.00 -10.79
N PHE A 112 4.88 -20.07 -9.94
CA PHE A 112 3.75 -19.14 -10.00
C PHE A 112 4.18 -17.69 -9.78
N LEU A 113 5.12 -17.46 -8.86
CA LEU A 113 5.64 -16.13 -8.60
C LEU A 113 6.39 -15.53 -9.79
N ALA A 114 7.26 -16.31 -10.45
CA ALA A 114 7.97 -15.91 -11.65
C ALA A 114 7.00 -15.59 -12.79
N TYR A 115 5.98 -16.45 -12.98
CA TYR A 115 4.91 -16.22 -13.95
C TYR A 115 4.14 -14.91 -13.66
N LEU A 116 3.73 -14.68 -12.40
CA LEU A 116 3.01 -13.46 -12.01
C LEU A 116 3.84 -12.20 -12.28
N ARG A 117 5.13 -12.23 -11.97
CA ARG A 117 6.05 -11.12 -12.29
C ARG A 117 6.14 -10.86 -13.78
N GLN A 118 6.25 -11.91 -14.59
CA GLN A 118 6.27 -11.81 -16.04
C GLN A 118 4.98 -11.18 -16.60
N VAL A 119 3.81 -11.62 -16.14
CA VAL A 119 2.50 -11.12 -16.61
C VAL A 119 2.32 -9.62 -16.36
N PHE A 120 2.89 -9.10 -15.27
CA PHE A 120 2.78 -7.68 -14.89
C PHE A 120 4.02 -6.84 -15.23
N ASP A 121 4.97 -7.40 -15.99
CA ASP A 121 6.24 -6.74 -16.36
C ASP A 121 7.03 -6.21 -15.15
N ILE A 122 7.06 -6.99 -14.06
CA ILE A 122 7.74 -6.63 -12.81
C ILE A 122 9.09 -7.35 -12.75
N GLN A 123 10.18 -6.60 -12.63
CA GLN A 123 11.51 -7.17 -12.44
C GLN A 123 11.65 -7.82 -11.06
N ALA A 124 12.42 -8.90 -10.98
CA ALA A 124 12.80 -9.47 -9.70
C ALA A 124 13.63 -8.44 -8.91
N PRO A 125 13.38 -8.28 -7.58
CA PRO A 125 14.26 -7.47 -6.76
C PRO A 125 15.68 -8.05 -6.82
N VAL A 126 16.67 -7.17 -7.02
CA VAL A 126 18.10 -7.49 -6.96
C VAL A 126 18.53 -7.66 -5.50
#